data_AF-A0A8S0UZX2-F1
#
_entry.id   AF-A0A8S0UZX2-F1
#
_cell.length_a   1.000
_cell.length_b   1.000
_cell.length_c   1.000
_cell.angle_alpha   90.00
_cell.angle_beta   90.00
_cell.angle_gamma   90.00
#
_symmetry.space_group_name_H-M   'P 1'
#
loop_
_entity.id
_entity.type
_entity.pdbx_description
1 polymer ?
#
loop_
_entity_poly.entity_id
_entity_poly.type
_entity_poly.pdbx_seq_one_letter_code
_entity_poly.pdbx_strand_id
1 'polypeptide(L)'
;MSQTRADCVTVNIDNMLNSLSSAPSKPSMFRVSNHLRSINPEAYNPEIIAIGPFHSDKKNLQNMEQHKVWYLKLLRERRKESSVERYVATIRQLEEKARKCYAEDIQLDKDKFVQMLILDGCFIIEFLRKLQHTECRYEDDLIFQYGHIQIHLLHDLMVFENQIPFLSFG
;
A
#
# COMPACT_ATOMS: atom_id res chain seq x y z
N MET A 1 6.72 35.20 47.94
CA MET A 1 6.57 35.02 46.49
C MET A 1 6.50 33.52 46.22
N SER A 2 5.29 32.97 46.10
CA SER A 2 5.07 31.54 45.88
C SER A 2 5.17 31.23 44.40
N GLN A 3 6.17 30.43 44.02
CA GLN A 3 6.28 29.84 42.68
C GLN A 3 5.12 28.86 42.48
N THR A 4 4.13 29.26 41.69
CA THR A 4 3.05 28.39 41.24
C THR A 4 3.65 27.33 40.32
N ARG A 5 3.71 26.08 40.80
CA ARG A 5 4.14 24.92 40.01
C ARG A 5 3.17 24.79 38.84
N ALA A 6 3.68 24.85 37.61
CA ALA A 6 2.84 24.70 36.42
C ALA A 6 2.04 23.39 36.51
N ASP A 7 0.74 23.49 36.27
CA ASP A 7 -0.17 22.35 36.30
C ASP A 7 0.26 21.30 35.26
N CYS A 8 0.20 20.02 35.63
CA CYS A 8 0.71 18.94 34.77
C CYS A 8 -0.10 18.81 33.48
N VAL A 9 -1.37 19.19 33.48
CA VAL A 9 -2.22 19.21 32.28
C VAL A 9 -1.77 20.33 31.36
N THR A 10 -1.45 21.52 31.89
CA THR A 10 -0.90 22.63 31.10
C THR A 10 0.40 22.24 30.41
N VAL A 11 1.36 21.66 31.14
CA VAL A 11 2.64 21.21 30.56
C VAL A 11 2.43 20.17 29.47
N ASN A 12 1.46 19.27 29.64
CA ASN A 12 1.17 18.23 28.65
C ASN A 12 0.54 18.82 27.38
N ILE A 13 -0.44 19.74 27.53
CA ILE A 13 -1.06 20.45 26.42
C ILE A 13 -0.02 21.30 25.67
N ASP A 14 0.84 22.03 26.38
CA ASP A 14 1.91 22.83 25.76
C ASP A 14 2.88 21.95 24.97
N ASN A 15 3.24 20.78 25.50
CA ASN A 15 4.06 19.82 24.78
C ASN A 15 3.36 19.28 23.52
N MET A 16 2.05 19.01 23.58
CA MET A 16 1.27 18.60 22.40
C MET A 16 1.26 19.71 21.34
N LEU A 17 1.00 20.96 21.74
CA LEU A 17 0.99 22.12 20.84
C LEU A 17 2.37 22.37 20.21
N ASN A 18 3.43 22.28 21.00
CA ASN A 18 4.81 22.46 20.52
C ASN A 18 5.27 21.29 19.62
N SER A 19 4.68 20.10 19.78
CA SER A 19 4.96 18.94 18.93
C SER A 19 4.28 19.00 17.56
N LEU A 20 3.29 19.88 17.37
CA LEU A 20 2.65 20.12 16.08
C LEU A 20 3.60 20.94 15.20
N SER A 21 4.40 20.28 14.37
CA SER A 21 5.19 20.96 13.34
C SER A 21 4.28 21.69 12.34
N SER A 22 4.80 22.77 11.75
CA SER A 22 4.15 23.60 10.72
C SER A 22 3.40 22.80 9.65
N ALA A 23 2.13 23.17 9.45
CA ALA A 23 1.15 22.66 8.49
C ALA A 23 1.04 21.12 8.42
N PRO A 24 -0.14 20.53 8.68
CA PRO A 24 -0.31 19.08 8.55
C PRO A 24 0.09 18.65 7.13
N SER A 25 0.84 17.55 7.05
CA SER A 25 0.98 16.75 5.83
C SER A 25 -0.39 16.68 5.16
N LYS A 26 -0.46 16.91 3.85
CA LYS A 26 -1.70 16.72 3.08
C LYS A 26 -1.72 15.29 2.57
N PRO A 27 -2.30 14.32 3.31
CA PRO A 27 -2.44 12.97 2.81
C PRO A 27 -3.33 12.97 1.55
N SER A 28 -3.09 11.99 0.69
CA SER A 28 -3.86 11.76 -0.53
C SER A 28 -4.63 10.44 -0.50
N MET A 29 -4.39 9.59 0.49
CA MET A 29 -5.01 8.28 0.65
C MET A 29 -5.75 8.21 1.99
N PHE A 30 -7.02 7.86 1.94
CA PHE A 30 -7.94 7.91 3.08
C PHE A 30 -8.75 6.62 3.13
N ARG A 31 -9.14 6.18 4.33
CA ARG A 31 -10.31 5.32 4.44
C ARG A 31 -11.57 6.16 4.40
N VAL A 32 -12.59 5.59 3.79
CA VAL A 32 -13.92 6.17 3.73
C VAL A 32 -14.56 6.12 5.11
N SER A 33 -15.33 7.16 5.44
CA SER A 33 -16.02 7.25 6.71
C SER A 33 -16.95 6.05 6.93
N ASN A 34 -17.09 5.62 8.18
CA ASN A 34 -17.95 4.49 8.53
C ASN A 34 -19.40 4.67 8.06
N HIS A 35 -19.88 5.92 8.00
CA HIS A 35 -21.20 6.21 7.47
C HIS A 35 -21.33 5.82 6.00
N LEU A 36 -20.43 6.30 5.12
CA LEU A 36 -20.45 5.95 3.70
C LEU A 36 -20.19 4.45 3.49
N ARG A 37 -19.28 3.86 4.27
CA ARG A 37 -19.04 2.41 4.23
C ARG A 37 -20.30 1.61 4.57
N SER A 38 -21.10 2.05 5.53
CA SER A 38 -22.33 1.34 5.93
C SER A 38 -23.39 1.28 4.83
N ILE A 39 -23.35 2.20 3.86
CA ILE A 39 -24.29 2.24 2.73
C ILE A 39 -23.91 1.18 1.69
N ASN A 40 -22.63 1.06 1.37
CA ASN A 40 -22.12 0.04 0.44
C ASN A 40 -20.72 -0.45 0.88
N PRO A 41 -20.65 -1.48 1.73
CA PRO A 41 -19.36 -2.02 2.18
C PRO A 41 -18.53 -2.63 1.05
N GLU A 42 -19.18 -3.19 0.02
CA GLU A 42 -18.52 -3.91 -1.08
C GLU A 42 -17.72 -2.95 -1.97
N ALA A 43 -18.15 -1.69 -2.12
CA ALA A 43 -17.43 -0.66 -2.86
C ALA A 43 -16.05 -0.28 -2.28
N TYR A 44 -15.76 -0.68 -1.04
CA TYR A 44 -14.54 -0.31 -0.32
C TYR A 44 -13.74 -1.52 0.17
N ASN A 45 -14.17 -2.74 -0.15
CA ASN A 45 -13.49 -3.95 0.28
C ASN A 45 -13.00 -4.71 -0.97
N PRO A 46 -11.70 -4.95 -1.13
CA PRO A 46 -11.22 -5.84 -2.17
C PRO A 46 -11.68 -7.28 -1.90
N GLU A 47 -11.88 -8.02 -2.97
CA GLU A 47 -12.43 -9.38 -2.97
C GLU A 47 -11.33 -10.45 -2.93
N ILE A 48 -10.28 -10.27 -3.73
CA ILE A 48 -9.26 -11.31 -3.97
C ILE A 48 -7.83 -10.85 -3.72
N ILE A 49 -7.50 -9.55 -3.85
CA ILE A 49 -6.15 -9.03 -3.61
C ILE A 49 -6.14 -7.71 -2.82
N ALA A 50 -5.34 -7.68 -1.75
CA ALA A 50 -5.01 -6.43 -1.07
C ALA A 50 -3.88 -5.71 -1.82
N ILE A 51 -3.97 -4.40 -1.95
CA ILE A 51 -2.95 -3.51 -2.48
C ILE A 51 -2.84 -2.33 -1.51
N GLY A 52 -1.64 -2.11 -1.00
CA GLY A 52 -1.41 -1.16 0.06
C GLY A 52 -1.85 -1.67 1.44
N PRO A 53 -1.75 -0.81 2.47
CA PRO A 53 -1.76 -1.23 3.86
C PRO A 53 -3.17 -1.42 4.43
N PHE A 54 -4.20 -0.78 3.86
CA PHE A 54 -5.54 -0.70 4.47
C PHE A 54 -6.27 -2.05 4.56
N HIS A 55 -5.84 -3.06 3.81
CA HIS A 55 -6.42 -4.40 3.80
C HIS A 55 -5.40 -5.51 4.00
N SER A 56 -4.18 -5.17 4.42
CA SER A 56 -3.04 -6.10 4.56
C SER A 56 -3.22 -7.20 5.62
N ASP A 57 -4.15 -7.01 6.55
CA ASP A 57 -4.47 -7.91 7.65
C ASP A 57 -5.59 -8.92 7.32
N LYS A 58 -6.26 -8.77 6.18
CA LYS A 58 -7.41 -9.61 5.80
C LYS A 58 -6.96 -11.00 5.34
N LYS A 59 -7.30 -12.01 6.16
CA LYS A 59 -6.97 -13.42 5.90
C LYS A 59 -7.47 -13.95 4.56
N ASN A 60 -8.64 -13.50 4.09
CA ASN A 60 -9.22 -13.95 2.83
C ASN A 60 -8.41 -13.52 1.59
N LEU A 61 -7.50 -12.55 1.72
CA LEU A 61 -6.69 -12.03 0.61
C LEU A 61 -5.28 -12.67 0.56
N GLN A 62 -4.93 -13.52 1.52
CA GLN A 62 -3.58 -14.09 1.65
C GLN A 62 -3.16 -14.99 0.49
N ASN A 63 -4.12 -15.62 -0.20
CA ASN A 63 -3.83 -16.50 -1.34
C ASN A 63 -3.12 -15.75 -2.48
N MET A 64 -3.45 -14.47 -2.68
CA MET A 64 -2.85 -13.64 -3.73
C MET A 64 -1.48 -13.09 -3.37
N GLU A 65 -1.09 -13.08 -2.09
CA GLU A 65 0.24 -12.62 -1.66
C GLU A 65 1.37 -13.49 -2.26
N GLN A 66 1.14 -14.80 -2.36
CA GLN A 66 2.09 -15.70 -3.02
C GLN A 66 2.23 -15.40 -4.52
N HIS A 67 1.13 -15.02 -5.19
CA HIS A 67 1.16 -14.61 -6.59
C HIS A 67 1.94 -13.30 -6.79
N LYS A 68 1.90 -12.35 -5.84
CA LYS A 68 2.76 -11.16 -5.90
C LYS A 68 4.24 -11.50 -5.86
N VAL A 69 4.64 -12.43 -4.97
CA VAL A 69 6.02 -12.92 -4.89
C VAL A 69 6.44 -13.61 -6.19
N TRP A 70 5.54 -14.41 -6.77
CA TRP A 70 5.77 -15.04 -8.07
C TRP A 70 5.98 -14.00 -9.18
N TYR A 71 5.16 -12.95 -9.24
CA TYR A 71 5.32 -11.86 -10.21
C TYR A 71 6.64 -11.11 -10.02
N LEU A 72 7.09 -10.88 -8.79
CA LEU A 72 8.41 -10.32 -8.52
C LEU A 72 9.54 -11.22 -9.00
N LYS A 73 9.39 -12.55 -8.85
CA LYS A 73 10.34 -13.51 -9.41
C LYS A 73 10.39 -13.42 -10.95
N LEU A 74 9.24 -13.36 -11.62
CA LEU A 74 9.17 -13.22 -13.09
C LEU A 74 9.79 -11.90 -13.58
N LEU A 75 9.52 -10.79 -12.90
CA LEU A 75 10.13 -9.49 -13.19
C LEU A 75 11.66 -9.60 -13.11
N ARG A 76 12.17 -10.17 -12.02
CA ARG A 76 13.60 -10.32 -11.76
C ARG A 76 14.28 -11.18 -12.82
N GLU A 77 13.69 -12.33 -13.16
CA GLU A 77 14.19 -13.23 -14.20
C GLU A 77 14.22 -12.55 -15.58
N ARG A 78 13.16 -11.82 -15.94
CA ARG A 78 13.10 -11.06 -17.20
C ARG A 78 14.17 -9.97 -17.25
N ARG A 79 14.40 -9.26 -16.15
CA ARG A 79 15.42 -8.20 -16.04
C ARG A 79 16.84 -8.76 -15.90
N LYS A 80 17.00 -10.08 -15.77
CA LYS A 80 18.28 -10.78 -15.53
C LYS A 80 18.98 -10.25 -14.28
N GLU A 81 18.22 -9.91 -13.25
CA GLU A 81 18.75 -9.44 -11.99
C GLU A 81 18.98 -10.61 -11.02
N SER A 82 20.08 -10.59 -10.30
CA SER A 82 20.41 -11.64 -9.31
C SER A 82 19.73 -11.41 -7.96
N SER A 83 19.36 -10.17 -7.64
CA SER A 83 18.80 -9.76 -6.34
C SER A 83 17.72 -8.68 -6.50
N VAL A 84 17.00 -8.39 -5.41
CA VAL A 84 16.03 -7.29 -5.31
C VAL A 84 16.60 -6.06 -4.58
N GLU A 85 17.90 -6.04 -4.32
CA GLU A 85 18.58 -5.03 -3.48
C GLU A 85 18.34 -3.61 -4.00
N ARG A 86 18.39 -3.43 -5.33
CA ARG A 86 18.10 -2.15 -5.98
C ARG A 86 16.67 -1.67 -5.68
N TYR A 87 15.68 -2.55 -5.77
CA TYR A 87 14.28 -2.20 -5.46
C TYR A 87 14.12 -1.81 -4.00
N VAL A 88 14.72 -2.58 -3.09
CA VAL A 88 14.71 -2.29 -1.65
C VAL A 88 15.37 -0.95 -1.37
N ALA A 89 16.54 -0.67 -1.94
CA ALA A 89 17.24 0.60 -1.76
C ALA A 89 16.41 1.79 -2.24
N THR A 90 15.82 1.69 -3.44
CA THR A 90 14.97 2.76 -4.00
C THR A 90 13.71 2.99 -3.18
N ILE A 91 12.96 1.93 -2.83
CA ILE A 91 11.71 2.08 -2.08
C ILE A 91 11.97 2.52 -0.64
N ARG A 92 13.08 2.10 -0.03
CA ARG A 92 13.47 2.54 1.32
C ARG A 92 13.76 4.05 1.39
N GLN A 93 14.27 4.66 0.32
CA GLN A 93 14.43 6.12 0.24
C GLN A 93 13.08 6.85 0.13
N LEU A 94 12.07 6.20 -0.43
CA LEU A 94 10.73 6.76 -0.63
C LEU A 94 9.76 6.42 0.50
N GLU A 95 10.14 5.53 1.42
CA GLU A 95 9.30 4.96 2.47
C GLU A 95 8.54 6.02 3.26
N GLU A 96 9.26 7.02 3.78
CA GLU A 96 8.66 8.05 4.62
C GLU A 96 7.70 8.94 3.81
N LYS A 97 8.04 9.26 2.55
CA LYS A 97 7.18 10.02 1.63
C LYS A 97 5.91 9.23 1.30
N ALA A 98 6.06 7.93 1.00
CA ALA A 98 4.96 7.01 0.73
C ALA A 98 4.02 6.91 1.94
N ARG A 99 4.58 6.75 3.14
CA ARG A 99 3.81 6.64 4.38
C ARG A 99 3.01 7.90 4.67
N LYS A 100 3.58 9.08 4.43
CA LYS A 100 2.90 10.39 4.59
C LYS A 100 1.73 10.61 3.62
N CYS A 101 1.61 9.82 2.54
CA CYS A 101 0.45 9.88 1.66
C CYS A 101 -0.82 9.31 2.32
N TYR A 102 -0.68 8.42 3.30
CA TYR A 102 -1.80 7.85 4.03
C TYR A 102 -2.23 8.78 5.17
N ALA A 103 -3.53 9.00 5.30
CA ALA A 103 -4.10 9.85 6.36
C ALA A 103 -4.06 9.19 7.74
N GLU A 104 -3.97 7.87 7.77
CA GLU A 104 -3.88 7.07 8.99
C GLU A 104 -2.44 6.62 9.24
N ASP A 105 -2.10 6.47 10.53
CA ASP A 105 -0.82 5.87 10.89
C ASP A 105 -0.81 4.38 10.53
N ILE A 106 0.07 4.03 9.61
CA ILE A 106 0.20 2.67 9.10
C ILE A 106 0.89 1.81 10.16
N GLN A 107 0.15 0.84 10.70
CA GLN A 107 0.62 -0.09 11.74
C GLN A 107 1.55 -1.21 11.20
N LEU A 108 2.38 -0.87 10.22
CA LEU A 108 3.44 -1.72 9.69
C LEU A 108 4.78 -1.09 10.04
N ASP A 109 5.72 -1.91 10.51
CA ASP A 109 7.11 -1.51 10.61
C ASP A 109 7.68 -1.11 9.24
N LYS A 110 8.80 -0.37 9.25
CA LYS A 110 9.39 0.17 8.02
C LYS A 110 9.73 -0.91 7.00
N ASP A 111 10.25 -2.05 7.46
CA ASP A 111 10.69 -3.11 6.56
C ASP A 111 9.52 -3.83 5.92
N LYS A 112 8.46 -4.14 6.68
CA LYS A 112 7.22 -4.71 6.14
C LYS A 112 6.54 -3.76 5.16
N PHE A 113 6.53 -2.46 5.46
CA PHE A 113 5.92 -1.48 4.57
C PHE A 113 6.71 -1.35 3.25
N VAL A 114 8.05 -1.33 3.30
CA VAL A 114 8.89 -1.39 2.09
C VAL A 114 8.65 -2.66 1.30
N GLN A 115 8.59 -3.81 1.97
CA GLN A 115 8.31 -5.11 1.34
C GLN A 115 6.94 -5.10 0.62
N MET A 116 5.90 -4.61 1.29
CA MET A 116 4.56 -4.48 0.74
C MET A 116 4.56 -3.59 -0.52
N LEU A 117 5.17 -2.39 -0.46
CA LEU A 117 5.24 -1.49 -1.62
C LEU A 117 5.94 -2.14 -2.84
N ILE A 118 6.99 -2.93 -2.61
CA ILE A 118 7.71 -3.64 -3.69
C ILE A 118 6.82 -4.73 -4.29
N LEU A 119 6.20 -5.57 -3.45
CA LEU A 119 5.36 -6.68 -3.92
C LEU A 119 4.13 -6.17 -4.66
N ASP A 120 3.43 -5.18 -4.10
CA ASP A 120 2.22 -4.61 -4.68
C ASP A 120 2.53 -3.84 -5.96
N GLY A 121 3.56 -2.98 -5.94
CA GLY A 121 3.97 -2.22 -7.12
C GLY A 121 4.43 -3.13 -8.26
N CYS A 122 5.21 -4.17 -7.94
CA CYS A 122 5.63 -5.15 -8.93
C CYS A 122 4.44 -5.92 -9.50
N PHE A 123 3.50 -6.33 -8.64
CA PHE A 123 2.31 -7.07 -9.07
C PHE A 123 1.50 -6.24 -10.08
N ILE A 124 1.22 -4.98 -9.76
CA ILE A 124 0.46 -4.07 -10.64
C ILE A 124 1.16 -3.92 -12.00
N ILE A 125 2.47 -3.66 -12.00
CA ILE A 125 3.23 -3.46 -13.25
C ILE A 125 3.19 -4.72 -14.12
N GLU A 126 3.43 -5.90 -13.53
CA GLU A 126 3.43 -7.16 -14.27
C GLU A 126 2.03 -7.55 -14.75
N PHE A 127 1.00 -7.33 -13.92
CA PHE A 127 -0.38 -7.59 -14.28
C PHE A 127 -0.82 -6.73 -15.48
N LEU A 128 -0.60 -5.42 -15.43
CA LEU A 128 -0.93 -4.51 -16.52
C LEU A 128 -0.17 -4.84 -17.81
N ARG A 129 1.12 -5.19 -17.69
CA ARG A 129 1.94 -5.64 -18.83
C ARG A 129 1.35 -6.88 -19.50
N LYS A 130 0.98 -7.90 -18.72
CA LYS A 130 0.38 -9.15 -19.22
C LYS A 130 -1.05 -8.97 -19.75
N LEU A 131 -1.80 -7.99 -19.23
CA LEU A 131 -3.10 -7.59 -19.77
C LEU A 131 -2.94 -7.02 -21.18
N GLN A 132 -1.99 -6.10 -21.38
CA GLN A 132 -1.75 -5.45 -22.67
C GLN A 132 -1.06 -6.36 -23.70
N HIS A 133 -0.15 -7.23 -23.24
CA HIS A 133 0.72 -8.03 -24.10
C HIS A 133 0.46 -9.52 -23.88
N THR A 134 -0.29 -10.16 -24.77
CA THR A 134 -0.63 -11.60 -24.68
C THR A 134 0.60 -12.51 -24.73
N GLU A 135 1.63 -12.10 -25.46
CA GLU A 135 2.92 -12.78 -25.59
C GLU A 135 3.71 -12.83 -24.27
N CYS A 136 3.30 -12.04 -23.27
CA CYS A 136 3.92 -11.99 -21.95
C CYS A 136 3.29 -12.93 -20.93
N ARG A 137 2.22 -13.65 -21.32
CA ARG A 137 1.47 -14.57 -20.47
C ARG A 137 2.19 -15.91 -20.42
N TYR A 138 2.26 -16.49 -19.22
CA TYR A 138 2.82 -17.83 -19.02
C TYR A 138 1.66 -18.82 -19.06
N GLU A 139 1.88 -20.02 -19.59
CA GLU A 139 0.83 -21.03 -19.71
C GLU A 139 0.23 -21.40 -18.34
N ASP A 140 1.05 -21.44 -17.29
CA ASP A 140 0.65 -21.79 -15.92
C ASP A 140 0.08 -20.62 -15.10
N ASP A 141 -0.12 -19.44 -15.71
CA ASP A 141 -0.62 -18.24 -15.02
C ASP A 141 -2.14 -18.30 -14.84
N LEU A 142 -2.60 -18.78 -13.68
CA LEU A 142 -4.02 -18.97 -13.38
C LEU A 142 -4.86 -17.69 -13.56
N ILE A 143 -4.27 -16.52 -13.30
CA ILE A 143 -4.93 -15.21 -13.52
C ILE A 143 -5.34 -15.05 -14.98
N PHE A 144 -4.49 -15.49 -15.90
CA PHE A 144 -4.73 -15.36 -17.34
C PHE A 144 -5.42 -16.57 -17.97
N GLN A 145 -5.48 -17.71 -17.27
CA GLN A 145 -6.29 -18.86 -17.65
C GLN A 145 -7.79 -18.63 -17.42
N TYR A 146 -8.15 -17.95 -16.33
CA TYR A 146 -9.56 -17.76 -15.95
C TYR A 146 -9.98 -16.28 -16.03
N GLY A 147 -10.75 -15.93 -17.06
CA GLY A 147 -11.17 -14.55 -17.33
C GLY A 147 -11.88 -13.85 -16.16
N HIS A 148 -12.63 -14.58 -15.33
CA HIS A 148 -13.30 -13.99 -14.16
C HIS A 148 -12.30 -13.45 -13.13
N ILE A 149 -11.14 -14.10 -12.95
CA ILE A 149 -10.10 -13.62 -12.02
C ILE A 149 -9.59 -12.25 -12.46
N GLN A 150 -9.44 -12.02 -13.76
CA GLN A 150 -8.99 -10.72 -14.30
C GLN A 150 -9.99 -9.61 -13.98
N ILE A 151 -11.30 -9.90 -14.07
CA ILE A 151 -12.36 -8.94 -13.76
C ILE A 151 -12.30 -8.56 -12.28
N HIS A 152 -12.19 -9.55 -11.39
CA HIS A 152 -12.05 -9.31 -9.94
C HIS A 152 -10.76 -8.54 -9.59
N LEU A 153 -9.65 -8.82 -10.27
CA LEU A 153 -8.40 -8.09 -10.06
C LEU A 153 -8.53 -6.63 -10.51
N LEU A 154 -9.13 -6.39 -11.68
CA LEU A 154 -9.39 -5.02 -12.16
C LEU A 154 -10.32 -4.27 -11.21
N HIS A 155 -11.36 -4.93 -10.70
CA HIS A 155 -12.23 -4.38 -9.66
C HIS A 155 -11.42 -3.97 -8.42
N ASP A 156 -10.64 -4.89 -7.86
CA ASP A 156 -9.84 -4.64 -6.66
C ASP A 156 -8.81 -3.54 -6.86
N LEU A 157 -8.23 -3.41 -8.05
CA LEU A 157 -7.32 -2.31 -8.40
C LEU A 157 -8.02 -0.95 -8.54
N MET A 158 -9.35 -0.91 -8.68
CA MET A 158 -10.14 0.32 -8.71
C MET A 158 -10.77 0.67 -7.35
N VAL A 159 -10.75 -0.26 -6.38
CA VAL A 159 -11.25 0.01 -5.02
C VAL A 159 -10.42 1.13 -4.39
N PHE A 160 -11.12 2.15 -3.88
CA PHE A 160 -10.50 3.38 -3.36
C PHE A 160 -9.52 3.12 -2.21
N GLU A 161 -9.83 2.15 -1.35
CA GLU A 161 -9.01 1.78 -0.18
C GLU A 161 -7.94 0.73 -0.49
N ASN A 162 -7.73 0.42 -1.77
CA ASN A 162 -6.83 -0.65 -2.22
C ASN A 162 -5.74 -0.11 -3.16
N GLN A 163 -5.06 0.95 -2.72
CA GLN A 163 -4.13 1.74 -3.55
C GLN A 163 -2.76 1.90 -2.88
N ILE A 164 -1.74 2.12 -3.71
CA ILE A 164 -0.39 2.54 -3.26
C ILE A 164 0.00 3.89 -3.87
N PRO A 165 0.79 4.73 -3.18
CA PRO A 165 1.16 6.05 -3.68
C PRO A 165 1.94 5.98 -4.99
N PHE A 166 1.54 6.77 -5.98
CA PHE A 166 2.38 7.06 -7.13
C PHE A 166 3.35 8.19 -6.79
N LEU A 167 4.63 7.84 -6.64
CA LEU A 167 5.67 8.79 -6.23
C LEU A 167 6.51 9.19 -7.43
N SER A 168 6.54 10.47 -7.74
CA SER A 168 7.54 11.02 -8.65
C SER A 168 8.90 11.11 -7.95
N PHE A 169 9.94 10.71 -8.70
CA PHE A 169 11.33 11.05 -8.39
C PHE A 169 11.50 12.54 -8.71
N GLY A 170 11.66 13.35 -7.66
CA GLY A 170 12.00 14.78 -7.77
C GLY A 170 13.41 15.01 -7.29
#